data_AF-A0A957C0X8-F1
#
_entry.id   AF-A0A957C0X8-F1
#
_cell.length_a   1.000
_cell.length_b   1.000
_cell.length_c   1.000
_cell.angle_alpha   90.00
_cell.angle_beta   90.00
_cell.angle_gamma   90.00
#
_symmetry.space_group_name_H-M   'P 1'
#
loop_
_entity.id
_entity.type
_entity.pdbx_description
1 polymer ?
#
loop_
_entity_poly.entity_id
_entity_poly.type
_entity_poly.pdbx_seq_one_letter_code
_entity_poly.pdbx_strand_id
1 'polypeptide(L)'
;MGTIDIMNIVLDIVLILASLWMVQSVRGIGGVVGRTLTFIVIGAVILGIAHLQASFTADIFNEWNSTIHRAVVLVGFIFLVIGFRQLSVMKR
;
A
#
# COMPACT_ATOMS: atom_id res chain seq x y z
N MET A 1 -4.26 22.40 -10.98
CA MET A 1 -3.93 20.97 -10.95
C MET A 1 -3.96 20.46 -12.37
N GLY A 2 -2.85 19.92 -12.83
CA GLY A 2 -2.77 19.22 -14.11
C GLY A 2 -3.44 17.85 -14.03
N THR A 3 -3.65 17.20 -15.18
CA THR A 3 -4.23 15.85 -15.25
C THR A 3 -3.41 14.83 -14.46
N ILE A 4 -2.08 14.98 -14.41
CA ILE A 4 -1.19 14.06 -13.70
C ILE A 4 -1.31 14.22 -12.18
N ASP A 5 -1.51 15.43 -11.66
CA ASP A 5 -1.75 15.68 -10.23
C ASP A 5 -3.01 14.94 -9.73
N ILE A 6 -4.09 15.02 -10.51
CA ILE A 6 -5.36 14.36 -10.18
C ILE A 6 -5.17 12.85 -10.20
N MET A 7 -4.44 12.31 -11.19
CA MET A 7 -4.13 10.88 -11.28
C MET A 7 -3.30 10.40 -10.09
N ASN A 8 -2.30 11.18 -9.65
CA ASN A 8 -1.48 10.83 -8.48
C ASN A 8 -2.31 10.79 -7.19
N ILE A 9 -3.20 11.77 -6.98
CA ILE A 9 -4.09 11.78 -5.81
C ILE A 9 -5.03 10.57 -5.83
N VAL A 10 -5.59 10.22 -6.99
CA VAL A 10 -6.42 9.01 -7.12
C VAL A 10 -5.61 7.76 -6.77
N LEU A 11 -4.38 7.64 -7.28
CA LEU A 11 -3.49 6.53 -6.95
C LEU A 11 -3.17 6.47 -5.45
N ASP A 12 -2.97 7.60 -4.78
CA ASP A 12 -2.70 7.64 -3.34
C ASP A 12 -3.90 7.19 -2.51
N ILE A 13 -5.11 7.60 -2.90
CA ILE A 13 -6.34 7.10 -2.28
C ILE A 13 -6.42 5.58 -2.46
N VAL A 14 -6.14 5.07 -3.66
CA VAL A 14 -6.14 3.63 -3.94
C VAL A 14 -5.05 2.91 -3.13
N LEU A 15 -3.87 3.48 -2.96
CA LEU A 15 -2.79 2.94 -2.13
C LEU A 15 -3.19 2.84 -0.66
N ILE A 16 -3.87 3.87 -0.12
CA ILE A 16 -4.40 3.84 1.24
C ILE A 16 -5.44 2.72 1.37
N LEU A 17 -6.40 2.64 0.44
CA LEU A 17 -7.42 1.58 0.47
C LEU A 17 -6.80 0.18 0.35
N ALA A 18 -5.80 0.00 -0.53
CA ALA A 18 -5.05 -1.24 -0.67
C ALA A 18 -4.30 -1.59 0.63
N SER A 19 -3.71 -0.60 1.30
CA SER A 19 -3.02 -0.81 2.57
C SER A 19 -3.98 -1.28 3.68
N LEU A 20 -5.19 -0.72 3.74
CA LEU A 20 -6.24 -1.14 4.67
C LEU A 20 -6.77 -2.53 4.33
N TRP A 21 -6.82 -2.89 3.04
CA TRP A 21 -7.20 -4.22 2.60
C TRP A 21 -6.19 -5.30 3.03
N MET A 22 -4.90 -4.96 3.10
CA MET A 22 -3.90 -5.85 3.68
C MET A 22 -4.16 -6.11 5.16
N VAL A 23 -4.61 -5.11 5.93
CA VAL A 23 -5.00 -5.30 7.35
C VAL A 23 -6.03 -6.39 7.46
N GLN A 24 -7.08 -6.32 6.63
CA GLN A 24 -8.12 -7.35 6.62
C GLN A 24 -7.57 -8.73 6.22
N SER A 25 -6.61 -8.78 5.31
CA SER A 25 -6.04 -10.02 4.79
C SER A 25 -5.10 -10.73 5.77
N VAL A 26 -4.46 -10.00 6.69
CA VAL A 26 -3.64 -10.60 7.76
C VAL A 26 -4.44 -10.93 9.02
N ARG A 27 -5.69 -10.43 9.14
CA ARG A 27 -6.55 -10.75 10.29
C ARG A 27 -6.77 -12.25 10.36
N GLY A 28 -6.46 -12.81 11.52
CA GLY A 28 -6.58 -14.23 11.78
C GLY A 28 -5.29 -15.02 11.56
N ILE A 29 -4.19 -14.45 11.06
CA ILE A 29 -2.89 -15.13 11.10
C ILE A 29 -2.35 -15.01 12.53
N GLY A 30 -2.09 -16.15 13.18
CA GLY A 30 -1.68 -16.22 14.58
C GLY A 30 -0.17 -16.33 14.78
N GLY A 31 0.27 -16.30 16.03
CA GLY A 31 1.67 -16.52 16.42
C GLY A 31 2.62 -15.42 15.98
N VAL A 32 3.92 -15.75 15.96
CA VAL A 32 5.00 -14.80 15.61
C VAL A 32 4.84 -14.29 14.18
N VAL A 33 4.46 -15.16 13.24
CA VAL A 33 4.22 -14.80 11.83
C VAL A 33 3.12 -13.74 11.71
N GLY A 34 1.97 -13.97 12.35
CA GLY A 34 0.87 -13.00 12.34
C GLY A 34 1.24 -11.64 12.92
N ARG A 35 2.04 -11.63 13.99
CA ARG A 35 2.55 -10.39 14.61
C ARG A 35 3.51 -9.65 13.67
N THR A 36 4.43 -10.36 13.02
CA THR A 36 5.34 -9.78 12.02
C THR A 36 4.58 -9.23 10.82
N LEU A 37 3.63 -9.97 10.28
CA LEU A 37 2.77 -9.50 9.18
C LEU A 37 1.97 -8.26 9.57
N THR A 38 1.48 -8.20 10.81
CA THR A 38 0.78 -7.01 11.32
C THR A 38 1.70 -5.78 11.31
N PHE A 39 2.97 -5.91 11.72
CA PHE A 39 3.93 -4.81 11.63
C PHE A 39 4.22 -4.38 10.19
N ILE A 40 4.38 -5.33 9.27
CA ILE A 40 4.57 -5.03 7.83
C ILE A 40 3.39 -4.24 7.29
N VAL A 41 2.17 -4.67 7.61
CA VAL A 41 0.95 -3.97 7.17
C VAL A 41 0.83 -2.58 7.78
N ILE A 42 1.14 -2.39 9.06
CA ILE A 42 1.16 -1.06 9.69
C ILE A 42 2.13 -0.13 8.95
N GLY A 43 3.34 -0.62 8.65
CA GLY A 43 4.32 0.15 7.88
C GLY A 43 3.79 0.54 6.49
N ALA A 44 3.10 -0.37 5.81
CA ALA A 44 2.52 -0.09 4.50
C ALA A 44 1.34 0.90 4.54
N VAL A 45 0.54 0.92 5.61
CA VAL A 45 -0.48 1.96 5.85
C VAL A 45 0.18 3.33 6.01
N ILE A 46 1.26 3.41 6.80
CA ILE A 46 2.04 4.65 6.98
C ILE A 46 2.60 5.12 5.63
N LEU A 47 3.16 4.21 4.81
CA LEU A 47 3.65 4.53 3.47
C LEU A 47 2.53 5.05 2.55
N GLY A 48 1.34 4.45 2.57
CA GLY A 48 0.20 4.95 1.78
C GLY A 48 -0.19 6.39 2.13
N ILE A 49 -0.19 6.72 3.43
CA ILE A 49 -0.46 8.09 3.91
C ILE A 49 0.67 9.05 3.50
N ALA A 50 1.93 8.62 3.55
CA ALA A 50 3.06 9.44 3.12
C ALA A 50 2.99 9.80 1.63
N HIS A 51 2.49 8.91 0.78
CA HIS A 51 2.29 9.22 -0.65
C HIS A 51 1.23 10.30 -0.86
N LEU A 52 0.10 10.20 -0.13
CA LEU A 52 -0.94 11.22 -0.15
C LEU A 52 -0.39 12.59 0.29
N GLN A 53 0.38 12.63 1.39
CA GLN A 53 1.04 13.84 1.86
C GLN A 53 1.99 14.42 0.80
N ALA A 54 2.80 13.59 0.15
CA ALA A 54 3.72 14.03 -0.90
C ALA A 54 3.00 14.68 -2.10
N SER A 55 1.79 14.23 -2.43
CA SER A 55 0.97 14.84 -3.49
C SER A 55 0.42 16.22 -3.13
N PHE A 56 0.42 16.61 -1.85
CA PHE A 56 -0.03 17.94 -1.39
C PHE A 56 1.12 18.92 -1.07
N THR A 57 2.35 18.46 -0.83
CA THR A 57 3.47 19.31 -0.35
C THR A 57 4.59 19.60 -1.35
N ALA A 58 4.37 19.31 -2.64
CA ALA A 58 5.25 19.63 -3.78
C ALA A 58 6.35 18.60 -4.16
N ASP A 59 6.86 18.87 -5.36
CA ASP A 59 7.62 18.11 -6.37
C ASP A 59 8.79 17.25 -5.84
N ILE A 60 8.68 15.92 -5.90
CA ILE A 60 9.77 15.03 -5.42
C ILE A 60 10.46 14.28 -6.56
N PHE A 61 9.78 14.00 -7.68
CA PHE A 61 10.41 13.52 -8.92
C PHE A 61 9.46 13.81 -10.09
N ASN A 62 10.02 14.29 -11.21
CA ASN A 62 9.42 14.41 -12.55
C ASN A 62 8.06 13.70 -12.67
N GLU A 63 6.98 14.42 -12.97
CA GLU A 63 5.57 13.99 -12.76
C GLU A 63 5.29 12.51 -13.09
N TRP A 64 5.86 12.00 -14.18
CA TRP A 64 5.77 10.61 -14.62
C TRP A 64 6.47 9.59 -13.73
N ASN A 65 7.65 9.90 -13.18
CA ASN A 65 8.37 9.03 -12.26
C ASN A 65 7.56 8.83 -10.96
N SER A 66 6.94 9.89 -10.48
CA SER A 66 6.06 9.88 -9.30
C SER A 66 4.84 8.97 -9.51
N THR A 67 4.21 9.04 -10.68
CA THR A 67 3.10 8.16 -11.08
C THR A 67 3.53 6.70 -11.20
N ILE A 68 4.63 6.43 -11.91
CA ILE A 68 5.13 5.07 -12.13
C ILE A 68 5.51 4.43 -10.79
N HIS A 69 6.18 5.17 -9.90
CA HIS A 69 6.51 4.69 -8.57
C HIS A 69 5.26 4.22 -7.80
N ARG A 70 4.19 5.04 -7.78
CA ARG A 70 2.91 4.70 -7.13
C ARG A 70 2.26 3.47 -7.73
N ALA A 71 2.26 3.36 -9.05
CA ALA A 71 1.72 2.19 -9.75
C ALA A 71 2.48 0.90 -9.37
N VAL A 72 3.81 0.96 -9.32
CA VAL A 72 4.66 -0.16 -8.91
C VAL A 72 4.40 -0.54 -7.45
N VAL A 73 4.31 0.43 -6.54
CA VAL A 73 3.99 0.19 -5.12
C VAL A 73 2.61 -0.44 -4.97
N LEU A 74 1.61 0.02 -5.74
CA LEU A 74 0.26 -0.53 -5.74
C LEU A 74 0.25 -2.00 -6.17
N VAL A 75 0.96 -2.33 -7.26
CA VAL A 75 1.15 -3.72 -7.69
C VAL A 75 1.80 -4.53 -6.58
N GLY A 76 2.85 -4.00 -5.93
CA GLY A 76 3.47 -4.63 -4.77
C GLY A 76 2.49 -4.93 -3.63
N PHE A 77 1.61 -3.97 -3.28
CA PHE A 77 0.58 -4.18 -2.26
C PHE A 77 -0.41 -5.29 -2.64
N ILE A 78 -0.79 -5.39 -3.91
CA ILE A 78 -1.65 -6.48 -4.39
C ILE A 78 -0.96 -7.83 -4.20
N PHE A 79 0.32 -7.95 -4.54
CA PHE A 79 1.09 -9.18 -4.32
C PHE A 79 1.22 -9.54 -2.83
N LEU A 80 1.43 -8.55 -1.96
CA LEU A 80 1.43 -8.76 -0.52
C LEU A 80 0.09 -9.30 -0.02
N VAL A 81 -1.04 -8.74 -0.47
CA VAL A 81 -2.38 -9.27 -0.14
C VAL A 81 -2.52 -10.74 -0.55
N ILE A 82 -2.12 -11.08 -1.79
CA ILE A 82 -2.19 -12.46 -2.29
C ILE A 82 -1.32 -13.38 -1.41
N GLY A 83 -0.10 -12.98 -1.10
CA GLY A 83 0.81 -13.72 -0.22
C GLY A 83 0.22 -13.93 1.18
N PHE A 84 -0.33 -12.89 1.80
CA PHE A 84 -0.95 -12.98 3.13
C PHE A 84 -2.16 -13.91 3.14
N ARG A 85 -2.97 -13.89 2.08
CA ARG A 85 -4.10 -14.83 1.92
C ARG A 85 -3.62 -16.27 1.77
N GLN A 86 -2.54 -16.52 1.04
CA GLN A 86 -1.97 -17.86 0.96
C GLN A 86 -1.46 -18.33 2.33
N LEU A 87 -0.77 -17.45 3.07
CA LEU A 87 -0.31 -17.73 4.44
C LEU A 87 -1.48 -18.02 5.40
N SER A 88 -2.61 -17.31 5.27
CA SER A 88 -3.77 -17.53 6.13
C SER A 88 -4.47 -18.87 5.89
N VAL A 89 -4.45 -19.37 4.65
CA VAL A 89 -4.99 -20.70 4.30
C VAL A 89 -4.07 -21.84 4.79
N MET A 90 -2.78 -21.59 4.96
CA MET A 90 -1.82 -22.58 5.47
C MET A 90 -1.85 -22.75 7.00
N LYS A 91 -2.81 -22.14 7.71
CA LYS A 91 -3.04 -22.39 9.14
C LYS A 91 -3.42 -23.86 9.37
N ARG A 92 -2.42 -24.71 9.60
CA ARG A 92 -2.52 -25.95 10.35
C ARG A 92 -1.87 -25.74 11.71
#